data_AF-A0A0M0LR07-F1
#
_entry.id   AF-A0A0M0LR07-F1
#
_cell.length_a   1.000
_cell.length_b   1.000
_cell.length_c   1.000
_cell.angle_alpha   90.00
_cell.angle_beta   90.00
_cell.angle_gamma   90.00
#
_symmetry.space_group_name_H-M   'P 1'
#
loop_
_entity.id
_entity.type
_entity.pdbx_description
1 polymer ?
#
loop_
_entity_poly.entity_id
_entity_poly.type
_entity_poly.pdbx_seq_one_letter_code
_entity_poly.pdbx_strand_id
1 'polypeptide(L)'
;VLETRGKWGGLILLGSAPTNVATTTEIEGVTNRTYGGSNPTDSSGSLQYVRVWHGGAVVGANNEINGITFGGVGDRTVVDHCEVAFNLDDGFEFFGGTVNVKYLSVLFAGDDAFDTDDGYVGKGQFLFAMLGAVGNHGCEMDSRYGSTPRSHPAFYGMTLVGAGALSTRPANAMMRLREGTGGKFGNLILANVATHPGIRIDTCSNIG
;
A
#
# COMPACT_ATOMS: atom_id res chain seq x y z
N VAL A 1 14.08 22.80 -2.90
CA VAL A 1 12.90 22.52 -2.06
C VAL A 1 12.96 21.04 -1.73
N LEU A 2 13.63 20.69 -0.63
CA LEU A 2 13.87 19.30 -0.23
C LEU A 2 12.74 18.87 0.73
N GLU A 3 12.17 17.69 0.49
CA GLU A 3 11.40 16.86 1.44
C GLU A 3 10.23 17.50 2.21
N THR A 4 9.48 18.43 1.61
CA THR A 4 8.26 18.89 2.27
C THR A 4 7.10 17.94 1.98
N ARG A 5 6.69 17.13 2.96
CA ARG A 5 5.52 16.23 2.88
C ARG A 5 4.22 16.95 3.26
N GLY A 6 3.06 16.33 3.01
CA GLY A 6 1.78 16.76 3.56
C GLY A 6 1.28 18.12 3.10
N LYS A 7 1.46 18.44 1.80
CA LYS A 7 0.99 19.70 1.20
C LYS A 7 -0.44 19.63 0.71
N TRP A 8 -0.95 18.43 0.47
CA TRP A 8 -2.32 18.13 0.08
C TRP A 8 -2.61 16.65 0.39
N GLY A 9 -3.87 16.23 0.34
CA GLY A 9 -4.26 14.88 0.75
C GLY A 9 -3.60 13.78 -0.07
N GLY A 10 -3.75 13.80 -1.39
CA GLY A 10 -3.36 12.69 -2.25
C GLY A 10 -4.53 12.30 -3.16
N LEU A 11 -4.48 11.09 -3.71
CA LEU A 11 -5.50 10.60 -4.62
C LEU A 11 -6.18 9.35 -4.04
N ILE A 12 -7.50 9.39 -3.92
CA ILE A 12 -8.29 8.26 -3.42
C ILE A 12 -9.25 7.80 -4.52
N LEU A 13 -9.18 6.51 -4.86
CA LEU A 13 -10.07 5.87 -5.83
C LEU A 13 -10.95 4.87 -5.10
N LEU A 14 -12.28 5.04 -5.22
CA LEU A 14 -13.27 4.16 -4.61
C LEU A 14 -13.95 3.36 -5.72
N GLY A 15 -13.88 2.03 -5.60
CA GLY A 15 -14.47 1.09 -6.53
C GLY A 15 -15.49 0.16 -5.88
N SER A 16 -16.04 -0.73 -6.69
CA SER A 16 -17.10 -1.68 -6.32
C SER A 16 -16.62 -3.14 -6.20
N ALA A 17 -15.31 -3.38 -6.14
CA ALA A 17 -14.73 -4.71 -5.99
C ALA A 17 -14.77 -5.20 -4.53
N PRO A 18 -14.73 -6.53 -4.31
CA PRO A 18 -14.82 -7.09 -2.96
C PRO A 18 -13.71 -6.64 -2.02
N THR A 19 -14.09 -6.40 -0.77
CA THR A 19 -13.21 -6.22 0.38
C THR A 19 -13.64 -7.22 1.47
N ASN A 20 -12.90 -7.32 2.57
CA ASN A 20 -13.28 -8.14 3.72
C ASN A 20 -13.92 -7.35 4.88
N VAL A 21 -14.30 -6.10 4.59
CA VAL A 21 -15.06 -5.22 5.48
C VAL A 21 -16.49 -5.02 4.94
N ALA A 22 -17.35 -4.37 5.74
CA ALA A 22 -18.71 -4.07 5.30
C ALA A 22 -18.68 -2.94 4.24
N THR A 23 -19.61 -2.96 3.28
CA THR A 23 -19.74 -1.87 2.27
C THR A 23 -20.20 -0.54 2.88
N THR A 24 -20.56 -0.54 4.17
CA THR A 24 -20.84 0.66 4.96
C THR A 24 -19.60 1.25 5.62
N THR A 25 -18.44 0.58 5.55
CA THR A 25 -17.17 1.09 6.04
C THR A 25 -16.77 2.31 5.22
N GLU A 26 -16.38 3.38 5.91
CA GLU A 26 -15.84 4.59 5.27
C GLU A 26 -14.36 4.38 4.98
N ILE A 27 -13.90 4.91 3.84
CA ILE A 27 -12.48 4.97 3.53
C ILE A 27 -11.78 5.92 4.51
N GLU A 28 -10.54 5.61 4.86
CA GLU A 28 -9.75 6.48 5.72
C GLU A 28 -9.51 7.87 5.08
N GLY A 29 -9.35 8.85 5.96
CA GLY A 29 -9.02 10.23 5.63
C GLY A 29 -10.18 11.08 5.09
N VAL A 30 -11.31 10.48 4.69
CA VAL A 30 -12.46 11.22 4.12
C VAL A 30 -13.80 10.74 4.69
N THR A 31 -14.54 11.67 5.30
CA THR A 31 -15.86 11.37 5.88
C THR A 31 -16.94 11.15 4.82
N ASN A 32 -17.94 10.31 5.15
CA ASN A 32 -19.13 10.04 4.33
C ASN A 32 -18.81 9.47 2.92
N ARG A 33 -17.74 8.68 2.82
CA ARG A 33 -17.33 8.02 1.58
C ARG A 33 -17.02 6.56 1.88
N THR A 34 -17.86 5.66 1.36
CA THR A 34 -17.69 4.22 1.52
C THR A 34 -17.09 3.59 0.26
N TYR A 35 -16.57 2.36 0.39
CA TYR A 35 -15.92 1.62 -0.69
C TYR A 35 -16.28 0.13 -0.65
N GLY A 36 -15.90 -0.56 -1.72
CA GLY A 36 -16.11 -1.99 -1.85
C GLY A 36 -17.49 -2.35 -2.39
N GLY A 37 -17.63 -3.62 -2.77
CA GLY A 37 -18.87 -4.15 -3.34
C GLY A 37 -18.72 -5.61 -3.74
N SER A 38 -19.46 -6.02 -4.75
CA SER A 38 -19.49 -7.41 -5.21
C SER A 38 -18.95 -7.60 -6.63
N ASN A 39 -18.46 -6.55 -7.29
CA ASN A 39 -18.01 -6.60 -8.68
C ASN A 39 -16.47 -6.63 -8.75
N PRO A 40 -15.83 -7.81 -8.76
CA PRO A 40 -14.37 -7.92 -8.88
C PRO A 40 -13.83 -7.37 -10.21
N THR A 41 -14.69 -7.17 -11.20
CA THR A 41 -14.33 -6.64 -12.51
C THR A 41 -14.76 -5.18 -12.71
N ASP A 42 -14.99 -4.46 -11.62
CA ASP A 42 -15.25 -3.02 -11.68
C ASP A 42 -14.12 -2.26 -12.39
N SER A 43 -14.45 -1.14 -13.02
CA SER A 43 -13.48 -0.23 -13.62
C SER A 43 -13.70 1.17 -13.09
N SER A 44 -12.73 1.65 -12.31
CA SER A 44 -12.69 3.02 -11.80
C SER A 44 -11.95 3.98 -12.75
N GLY A 45 -11.69 3.55 -14.00
CA GLY A 45 -11.03 4.34 -15.03
C GLY A 45 -9.56 3.93 -15.29
N SER A 46 -8.73 4.92 -15.59
CA SER A 46 -7.31 4.73 -15.93
C SER A 46 -6.40 5.75 -15.25
N LEU A 47 -5.38 5.26 -14.56
CA LEU A 47 -4.24 6.02 -14.07
C LEU A 47 -2.99 5.55 -14.82
N GLN A 48 -2.52 6.38 -15.74
CA GLN A 48 -1.29 6.14 -16.49
C GLN A 48 -0.40 7.36 -16.44
N TYR A 49 0.87 7.19 -16.11
CA TYR A 49 1.85 8.30 -16.01
C TYR A 49 1.46 9.36 -14.97
N VAL A 50 0.81 8.95 -13.88
CA VAL A 50 0.36 9.85 -12.81
C VAL A 50 1.45 9.99 -11.75
N ARG A 51 1.73 11.23 -11.33
CA ARG A 51 2.64 11.52 -10.21
C ARG A 51 1.89 12.20 -9.07
N VAL A 52 1.95 11.62 -7.87
CA VAL A 52 1.44 12.23 -6.64
C VAL A 52 2.61 12.54 -5.73
N TRP A 53 2.96 13.81 -5.64
CA TRP A 53 4.10 14.27 -4.86
C TRP A 53 3.68 15.19 -3.73
N HIS A 54 4.39 15.12 -2.61
CA HIS A 54 4.15 15.97 -1.44
C HIS A 54 2.72 15.82 -0.87
N GLY A 55 2.11 14.66 -1.10
CA GLY A 55 0.78 14.33 -0.60
C GLY A 55 0.79 13.90 0.86
N GLY A 56 -0.30 13.28 1.26
CA GLY A 56 -0.54 12.64 2.53
C GLY A 56 -1.10 13.58 3.60
N ALA A 57 -1.88 13.05 4.53
CA ALA A 57 -2.38 13.81 5.66
C ALA A 57 -2.69 12.89 6.85
N VAL A 58 -2.30 13.27 8.06
CA VAL A 58 -2.75 12.60 9.29
C VAL A 58 -4.00 13.33 9.79
N VAL A 59 -5.17 12.72 9.63
CA VAL A 59 -6.46 13.33 9.98
C VAL A 59 -6.88 12.95 11.41
N GLY A 60 -6.48 11.78 11.88
CA GLY A 60 -6.67 11.28 13.23
C GLY A 60 -5.68 10.17 13.55
N ALA A 61 -5.91 9.43 14.65
CA ALA A 61 -5.14 8.21 14.91
C ALA A 61 -5.74 7.06 14.10
N ASN A 62 -4.91 6.38 13.28
CA ASN A 62 -5.36 5.34 12.34
C ASN A 62 -6.47 5.87 11.43
N ASN A 63 -6.27 7.09 10.93
CA ASN A 63 -7.14 7.76 9.98
C ASN A 63 -6.31 8.77 9.19
N GLU A 64 -5.69 8.29 8.14
CA GLU A 64 -4.73 9.03 7.33
C GLU A 64 -5.19 9.11 5.86
N ILE A 65 -4.50 9.95 5.07
CA ILE A 65 -4.62 9.98 3.61
C ILE A 65 -3.25 9.62 3.05
N ASN A 66 -3.25 8.70 2.08
CA ASN A 66 -2.06 8.17 1.43
C ASN A 66 -1.79 8.83 0.08
N GLY A 67 -0.66 8.48 -0.53
CA GLY A 67 -0.30 9.05 -1.83
C GLY A 67 -1.33 8.67 -2.89
N ILE A 68 -1.48 7.37 -3.14
CA ILE A 68 -2.58 6.83 -3.95
C ILE A 68 -3.24 5.69 -3.20
N THR A 69 -4.49 5.92 -2.77
CA THR A 69 -5.34 4.95 -2.08
C THR A 69 -6.30 4.28 -3.05
N PHE A 70 -6.40 2.95 -2.99
CA PHE A 70 -7.37 2.15 -3.72
C PHE A 70 -8.33 1.47 -2.75
N GLY A 71 -9.54 2.01 -2.60
CA GLY A 71 -10.62 1.39 -1.83
C GLY A 71 -11.49 0.51 -2.72
N GLY A 72 -11.34 -0.81 -2.66
CA GLY A 72 -12.20 -1.75 -3.39
C GLY A 72 -12.15 -1.57 -4.92
N VAL A 73 -11.00 -1.25 -5.49
CA VAL A 73 -10.87 -0.98 -6.94
C VAL A 73 -10.77 -2.30 -7.74
N GLY A 74 -11.51 -2.38 -8.84
CA GLY A 74 -11.65 -3.60 -9.65
C GLY A 74 -10.55 -3.81 -10.71
N ASP A 75 -10.46 -5.05 -11.21
CA ASP A 75 -9.37 -5.51 -12.08
C ASP A 75 -9.42 -4.98 -13.53
N ARG A 76 -10.51 -4.32 -13.91
CA ARG A 76 -10.66 -3.60 -15.19
C ARG A 76 -10.25 -2.14 -15.08
N THR A 77 -9.82 -1.68 -13.91
CA THR A 77 -9.16 -0.38 -13.75
C THR A 77 -7.72 -0.50 -14.27
N VAL A 78 -7.29 0.43 -15.12
CA VAL A 78 -5.92 0.45 -15.65
C VAL A 78 -5.06 1.29 -14.72
N VAL A 79 -4.03 0.72 -14.13
CA VAL A 79 -3.07 1.43 -13.29
C VAL A 79 -1.65 1.04 -13.69
N ASP A 80 -0.96 1.93 -14.39
CA ASP A 80 0.45 1.70 -14.74
C ASP A 80 1.30 2.98 -14.85
N HIS A 81 2.60 2.87 -14.63
CA HIS A 81 3.54 4.01 -14.67
C HIS A 81 3.16 5.13 -13.70
N CYS A 82 2.78 4.80 -12.47
CA CYS A 82 2.47 5.81 -11.45
C CYS A 82 3.61 5.96 -10.43
N GLU A 83 3.80 7.17 -9.93
CA GLU A 83 4.83 7.47 -8.93
C GLU A 83 4.26 8.26 -7.76
N VAL A 84 4.68 7.87 -6.57
CA VAL A 84 4.44 8.64 -5.34
C VAL A 84 5.77 9.09 -4.75
N ALA A 85 5.90 10.37 -4.39
CA ALA A 85 7.13 10.87 -3.78
C ALA A 85 6.88 11.85 -2.65
N PHE A 86 7.67 11.75 -1.57
CA PHE A 86 7.56 12.63 -0.41
C PHE A 86 6.12 12.67 0.15
N ASN A 87 5.43 11.53 0.16
CA ASN A 87 4.13 11.42 0.82
C ASN A 87 4.32 11.51 2.35
N LEU A 88 3.36 12.13 3.05
CA LEU A 88 3.40 12.21 4.52
C LEU A 88 3.25 10.84 5.17
N ASP A 89 2.48 9.99 4.53
CA ASP A 89 2.11 8.65 4.96
C ASP A 89 2.53 7.66 3.87
N ASP A 90 1.70 6.69 3.51
CA ASP A 90 2.08 5.64 2.58
C ASP A 90 2.21 6.11 1.13
N GLY A 91 3.01 5.38 0.36
CA GLY A 91 3.12 5.55 -1.08
C GLY A 91 1.81 5.16 -1.78
N PHE A 92 1.61 3.85 -1.90
CA PHE A 92 0.38 3.26 -2.43
C PHE A 92 -0.23 2.36 -1.39
N GLU A 93 -1.53 2.49 -1.21
CA GLU A 93 -2.27 1.67 -0.25
C GLU A 93 -3.51 1.05 -0.90
N PHE A 94 -3.73 -0.23 -0.65
CA PHE A 94 -4.81 -1.02 -1.22
C PHE A 94 -5.74 -1.55 -0.12
N PHE A 95 -6.89 -0.91 0.07
CA PHE A 95 -7.96 -1.42 0.93
C PHE A 95 -8.89 -2.33 0.14
N GLY A 96 -8.59 -3.63 0.14
CA GLY A 96 -9.35 -4.61 -0.60
C GLY A 96 -9.30 -4.42 -2.12
N GLY A 97 -10.17 -5.12 -2.85
CA GLY A 97 -10.25 -5.05 -4.30
C GLY A 97 -9.31 -5.99 -5.06
N THR A 98 -9.33 -5.86 -6.38
CA THR A 98 -8.73 -6.79 -7.34
C THR A 98 -7.86 -6.08 -8.39
N VAL A 99 -7.71 -4.76 -8.28
CA VAL A 99 -6.94 -3.94 -9.23
C VAL A 99 -5.54 -4.51 -9.44
N ASN A 100 -5.13 -4.58 -10.71
CA ASN A 100 -3.78 -4.97 -11.07
C ASN A 100 -2.96 -3.73 -11.41
N VAL A 101 -1.72 -3.68 -10.94
CA VAL A 101 -0.82 -2.53 -11.11
C VAL A 101 0.48 -2.92 -11.79
N LYS A 102 1.06 -2.01 -12.58
CA LYS A 102 2.39 -2.20 -13.19
C LYS A 102 3.23 -0.94 -13.16
N TYR A 103 4.56 -1.08 -13.03
CA TYR A 103 5.48 0.05 -13.08
C TYR A 103 5.14 1.13 -12.05
N LEU A 104 5.09 0.76 -10.77
CA LEU A 104 4.87 1.71 -9.69
C LEU A 104 6.19 2.06 -9.01
N SER A 105 6.42 3.35 -8.74
CA SER A 105 7.58 3.83 -7.98
C SER A 105 7.17 4.63 -6.75
N VAL A 106 7.88 4.43 -5.65
CA VAL A 106 7.71 5.21 -4.42
C VAL A 106 9.06 5.76 -3.96
N LEU A 107 9.11 7.06 -3.69
CA LEU A 107 10.32 7.74 -3.25
C LEU A 107 10.07 8.47 -1.93
N PHE A 108 10.81 8.10 -0.88
CA PHE A 108 10.87 8.85 0.38
C PHE A 108 9.51 9.08 1.05
N ALA A 109 8.63 8.07 1.02
CA ALA A 109 7.39 8.03 1.79
C ALA A 109 7.66 8.23 3.29
N GLY A 110 6.66 8.76 4.00
CA GLY A 110 6.74 9.05 5.43
C GLY A 110 6.54 7.82 6.29
N ASP A 111 5.74 6.88 5.79
CA ASP A 111 5.50 5.57 6.40
C ASP A 111 5.83 4.46 5.38
N ASP A 112 4.87 3.66 4.93
CA ASP A 112 5.10 2.49 4.09
C ASP A 112 5.11 2.80 2.60
N ALA A 113 5.95 2.14 1.82
CA ALA A 113 5.95 2.39 0.38
C ALA A 113 4.75 1.73 -0.32
N PHE A 114 4.48 0.46 -0.01
CA PHE A 114 3.32 -0.26 -0.49
C PHE A 114 2.62 -0.93 0.70
N ASP A 115 1.35 -0.60 0.93
CA ASP A 115 0.52 -1.24 1.94
C ASP A 115 -0.70 -1.90 1.31
N THR A 116 -1.09 -3.07 1.80
CA THR A 116 -2.32 -3.75 1.41
C THR A 116 -3.08 -4.17 2.66
N ASP A 117 -4.37 -3.88 2.71
CA ASP A 117 -5.25 -4.37 3.76
C ASP A 117 -6.62 -4.78 3.17
N ASP A 118 -7.60 -5.07 4.02
CA ASP A 118 -9.00 -5.25 3.72
C ASP A 118 -9.32 -6.29 2.64
N GLY A 119 -8.45 -7.28 2.49
CA GLY A 119 -8.68 -8.40 1.61
C GLY A 119 -8.24 -8.15 0.17
N TYR A 120 -7.21 -7.33 -0.05
CA TYR A 120 -6.70 -7.07 -1.41
C TYR A 120 -6.15 -8.34 -2.06
N VAL A 121 -6.65 -8.69 -3.24
CA VAL A 121 -6.28 -9.91 -3.98
C VAL A 121 -5.81 -9.63 -5.41
N GLY A 122 -5.32 -8.42 -5.66
CA GLY A 122 -4.79 -8.00 -6.96
C GLY A 122 -3.33 -8.44 -7.22
N LYS A 123 -2.82 -8.06 -8.38
CA LYS A 123 -1.45 -8.37 -8.84
C LYS A 123 -0.65 -7.10 -9.08
N GLY A 124 0.65 -7.20 -8.83
CA GLY A 124 1.62 -6.11 -9.05
C GLY A 124 2.82 -6.62 -9.83
N GLN A 125 3.30 -5.84 -10.80
CA GLN A 125 4.54 -6.17 -11.53
C GLN A 125 5.42 -4.93 -11.76
N PHE A 126 6.73 -5.07 -11.55
CA PHE A 126 7.70 -3.96 -11.67
C PHE A 126 7.42 -2.86 -10.65
N LEU A 127 7.61 -3.18 -9.38
CA LEU A 127 7.40 -2.28 -8.27
C LEU A 127 8.76 -1.81 -7.74
N PHE A 128 8.89 -0.52 -7.44
CA PHE A 128 10.12 0.08 -6.95
C PHE A 128 9.84 0.96 -5.74
N ALA A 129 10.66 0.84 -4.70
CA ALA A 129 10.66 1.80 -3.59
C ALA A 129 12.09 2.18 -3.21
N MET A 130 12.29 3.48 -2.95
CA MET A 130 13.47 4.00 -2.28
C MET A 130 13.04 4.71 -1.00
N LEU A 131 13.45 4.16 0.14
CA LEU A 131 13.07 4.68 1.45
C LEU A 131 14.06 5.78 1.89
N GLY A 132 13.52 6.79 2.54
CA GLY A 132 14.29 7.81 3.25
C GLY A 132 14.58 7.40 4.70
N ALA A 133 15.25 8.29 5.43
CA ALA A 133 15.58 8.06 6.84
C ALA A 133 14.33 7.75 7.70
N VAL A 134 13.23 8.47 7.47
CA VAL A 134 12.02 8.43 8.31
C VAL A 134 11.03 7.33 7.92
N GLY A 135 11.04 6.87 6.66
CA GLY A 135 10.07 5.88 6.18
C GLY A 135 10.15 4.56 6.94
N ASN A 136 9.02 3.88 7.04
CA ASN A 136 8.87 2.66 7.81
C ASN A 136 9.21 1.46 6.93
N HIS A 137 8.28 0.77 6.30
CA HIS A 137 8.50 -0.43 5.49
C HIS A 137 8.57 -0.13 3.99
N GLY A 138 9.29 -0.97 3.25
CA GLY A 138 9.12 -1.02 1.80
C GLY A 138 7.80 -1.69 1.41
N CYS A 139 7.35 -2.63 2.25
CA CYS A 139 6.03 -3.19 2.19
C CYS A 139 5.50 -3.46 3.60
N GLU A 140 4.29 -3.01 3.91
CA GLU A 140 3.44 -3.61 4.93
C GLU A 140 2.32 -4.36 4.19
N MET A 141 2.03 -5.57 4.64
CA MET A 141 1.14 -6.49 3.94
C MET A 141 0.21 -7.03 5.01
N ASP A 142 -0.92 -6.36 5.10
CA ASP A 142 -1.95 -6.57 6.09
C ASP A 142 -3.14 -7.31 5.50
N SER A 143 -4.04 -7.65 6.39
CA SER A 143 -5.33 -8.24 6.15
C SER A 143 -6.09 -8.05 7.47
N ARG A 144 -7.23 -8.72 7.62
CA ARG A 144 -7.93 -8.80 8.89
C ARG A 144 -8.03 -10.25 9.36
N TYR A 145 -7.59 -10.53 10.60
CA TYR A 145 -7.67 -11.88 11.16
C TYR A 145 -9.10 -12.45 11.05
N GLY A 146 -9.19 -13.69 10.58
CA GLY A 146 -10.47 -14.41 10.45
C GLY A 146 -11.44 -13.87 9.38
N SER A 147 -11.09 -12.80 8.65
CA SER A 147 -11.96 -12.21 7.63
C SER A 147 -11.64 -12.75 6.23
N THR A 148 -12.65 -12.78 5.36
CA THR A 148 -12.53 -13.24 3.97
C THR A 148 -13.07 -12.19 2.99
N PRO A 149 -12.45 -11.98 1.82
CA PRO A 149 -11.19 -12.60 1.39
C PRO A 149 -10.02 -12.17 2.29
N ARG A 150 -9.09 -13.10 2.51
CA ARG A 150 -7.80 -12.76 3.12
C ARG A 150 -7.01 -11.96 2.10
N SER A 151 -6.31 -10.89 2.51
CA SER A 151 -5.42 -10.20 1.58
C SER A 151 -4.38 -11.20 1.07
N HIS A 152 -4.19 -11.22 -0.24
CA HIS A 152 -3.34 -12.19 -0.90
C HIS A 152 -2.67 -11.55 -2.13
N PRO A 153 -1.90 -10.46 -1.94
CA PRO A 153 -1.24 -9.75 -3.04
C PRO A 153 -0.28 -10.67 -3.80
N ALA A 154 -0.26 -10.52 -5.12
CA ALA A 154 0.63 -11.28 -6.00
C ALA A 154 1.61 -10.34 -6.71
N PHE A 155 2.75 -10.07 -6.06
CA PHE A 155 3.74 -9.08 -6.49
C PHE A 155 5.00 -9.74 -7.05
N TYR A 156 5.39 -9.33 -8.27
CA TYR A 156 6.52 -9.91 -8.99
C TYR A 156 7.45 -8.85 -9.57
N GLY A 157 8.78 -9.05 -9.43
CA GLY A 157 9.76 -8.09 -9.95
C GLY A 157 9.71 -6.79 -9.14
N MET A 158 10.03 -6.88 -7.85
CA MET A 158 10.00 -5.75 -6.93
C MET A 158 11.41 -5.43 -6.43
N THR A 159 11.78 -4.16 -6.43
CA THR A 159 13.06 -3.68 -5.87
C THR A 159 12.79 -2.68 -4.75
N LEU A 160 13.23 -3.01 -3.55
CA LEU A 160 13.11 -2.16 -2.36
C LEU A 160 14.52 -1.76 -1.93
N VAL A 161 14.81 -0.46 -1.92
CA VAL A 161 16.08 0.12 -1.49
C VAL A 161 15.87 0.87 -0.19
N GLY A 162 16.48 0.40 0.88
CA GLY A 162 16.33 0.99 2.21
C GLY A 162 17.26 2.18 2.41
N ALA A 163 17.06 2.89 3.52
CA ALA A 163 17.98 3.93 3.97
C ALA A 163 19.23 3.39 4.68
N GLY A 164 19.33 2.07 4.89
CA GLY A 164 20.45 1.43 5.57
C GLY A 164 20.69 2.00 6.96
N ALA A 165 21.94 2.40 7.22
CA ALA A 165 22.36 3.01 8.49
C ALA A 165 21.71 4.38 8.77
N LEU A 166 21.08 5.02 7.79
CA LEU A 166 20.36 6.30 7.97
C LEU A 166 18.91 6.11 8.42
N SER A 167 18.41 4.88 8.45
CA SER A 167 17.04 4.58 8.89
C SER A 167 16.84 4.97 10.36
N THR A 168 15.87 5.82 10.64
CA THR A 168 15.42 6.17 11.99
C THR A 168 14.22 5.33 12.44
N ARG A 169 13.72 4.44 11.58
CA ARG A 169 12.59 3.53 11.88
C ARG A 169 12.86 2.67 13.14
N PRO A 170 11.82 2.35 13.94
CA PRO A 170 11.90 1.35 15.01
C PRO A 170 12.35 -0.03 14.51
N ALA A 171 12.68 -0.95 15.43
CA ALA A 171 13.11 -2.29 15.05
C ALA A 171 11.98 -3.13 14.42
N ASN A 172 11.85 -3.05 13.09
CA ASN A 172 10.88 -3.80 12.28
C ASN A 172 11.51 -4.42 11.03
N ALA A 173 10.80 -4.63 9.91
CA ALA A 173 11.38 -5.25 8.71
C ALA A 173 11.39 -4.32 7.49
N MET A 174 12.07 -4.72 6.42
CA MET A 174 11.92 -4.05 5.12
C MET A 174 10.60 -4.43 4.44
N MET A 175 10.21 -5.70 4.56
CA MET A 175 8.88 -6.18 4.24
C MET A 175 8.27 -6.82 5.47
N ARG A 176 7.08 -6.40 5.85
CA ARG A 176 6.33 -6.96 6.96
C ARG A 176 5.01 -7.54 6.45
N LEU A 177 4.76 -8.80 6.77
CA LEU A 177 3.51 -9.49 6.47
C LEU A 177 2.85 -9.82 7.80
N ARG A 178 1.63 -9.32 8.04
CA ARG A 178 0.94 -9.49 9.32
C ARG A 178 -0.57 -9.70 9.14
N GLU A 179 -1.28 -9.81 10.26
CA GLU A 179 -2.75 -9.84 10.33
C GLU A 179 -3.42 -10.95 9.51
N GLY A 180 -2.68 -12.05 9.38
CA GLY A 180 -3.11 -13.20 8.61
C GLY A 180 -3.08 -12.93 7.11
N THR A 181 -2.35 -11.94 6.58
CA THR A 181 -2.14 -11.83 5.14
C THR A 181 -1.55 -13.12 4.56
N GLY A 182 -1.87 -13.39 3.31
CA GLY A 182 -1.16 -14.39 2.50
C GLY A 182 -0.25 -13.69 1.49
N GLY A 183 -0.13 -14.28 0.30
CA GLY A 183 0.46 -13.59 -0.84
C GLY A 183 1.48 -14.42 -1.60
N LYS A 184 1.86 -13.89 -2.77
CA LYS A 184 2.90 -14.44 -3.64
C LYS A 184 3.87 -13.32 -3.96
N PHE A 185 5.10 -13.49 -3.53
CA PHE A 185 6.17 -12.53 -3.78
C PHE A 185 7.32 -13.22 -4.52
N GLY A 186 7.63 -12.77 -5.72
CA GLY A 186 8.62 -13.42 -6.58
C GLY A 186 9.56 -12.42 -7.26
N ASN A 187 10.83 -12.82 -7.45
CA ASN A 187 11.87 -11.97 -8.05
C ASN A 187 12.01 -10.63 -7.30
N LEU A 188 12.25 -10.71 -6.00
CA LEU A 188 12.43 -9.55 -5.13
C LEU A 188 13.91 -9.21 -5.00
N ILE A 189 14.23 -7.91 -4.98
CA ILE A 189 15.53 -7.38 -4.58
C ILE A 189 15.30 -6.49 -3.37
N LEU A 190 15.88 -6.85 -2.23
CA LEU A 190 15.92 -6.02 -1.04
C LEU A 190 17.37 -5.57 -0.85
N ALA A 191 17.61 -4.28 -0.99
CA ALA A 191 18.95 -3.69 -0.94
C ALA A 191 19.03 -2.60 0.14
N ASN A 192 20.22 -2.38 0.69
CA ASN A 192 20.48 -1.39 1.73
C ASN A 192 19.47 -1.43 2.89
N VAL A 193 19.10 -2.65 3.31
CA VAL A 193 18.21 -2.86 4.45
C VAL A 193 18.88 -2.30 5.71
N ALA A 194 18.08 -1.73 6.61
CA ALA A 194 18.56 -1.25 7.91
C ALA A 194 19.11 -2.41 8.76
N THR A 195 19.44 -2.17 10.02
CA THR A 195 19.96 -3.20 10.95
C THR A 195 18.92 -4.26 11.37
N HIS A 196 17.83 -4.40 10.62
CA HIS A 196 16.71 -5.26 10.93
C HIS A 196 16.45 -6.27 9.79
N PRO A 197 15.57 -7.28 9.99
CA PRO A 197 15.33 -8.30 8.97
C PRO A 197 14.83 -7.71 7.65
N GLY A 198 15.24 -8.33 6.54
CA GLY A 198 14.67 -8.00 5.22
C GLY A 198 13.19 -8.34 5.14
N ILE A 199 12.78 -9.50 5.66
CA ILE A 199 11.39 -9.94 5.65
C ILE A 199 11.02 -10.43 7.06
N ARG A 200 9.86 -10.00 7.54
CA ARG A 200 9.23 -10.49 8.77
C ARG A 200 7.79 -10.93 8.46
N ILE A 201 7.43 -12.12 8.93
CA ILE A 201 6.09 -12.67 8.81
C ILE A 201 5.56 -12.87 10.22
N ASP A 202 4.62 -12.01 10.62
CA ASP A 202 3.92 -12.09 11.89
C ASP A 202 2.79 -13.12 11.77
N THR A 203 2.84 -14.16 12.62
CA THR A 203 1.83 -15.21 12.85
C THR A 203 0.85 -15.51 11.70
N CYS A 204 1.03 -16.66 11.04
CA CYS A 204 0.11 -17.15 10.00
C CYS A 204 -1.27 -17.63 10.52
N SER A 205 -1.61 -17.39 11.79
CA SER A 205 -2.84 -17.89 12.42
C SER A 205 -4.07 -17.05 12.05
N ASN A 206 -5.26 -17.67 12.16
CA ASN A 206 -6.55 -16.95 12.13
C ASN A 206 -6.91 -16.34 13.49
N ILE A 207 -6.02 -16.45 14.47
CA ILE A 207 -6.23 -16.04 15.87
C ILE A 207 -5.11 -15.05 16.16
N GLY A 208 -5.48 -13.80 16.45
CA GLY A 208 -4.56 -12.73 16.85
C GLY A 208 -4.11 -12.86 18.30
#